data_AF-A0A2M7AI44-F1
#
_entry.id   AF-A0A2M7AI44-F1
#
_cell.length_a   1.000
_cell.length_b   1.000
_cell.length_c   1.000
_cell.angle_alpha   90.00
_cell.angle_beta   90.00
_cell.angle_gamma   90.00
#
_symmetry.space_group_name_H-M   'P 1'
#
loop_
_entity.id
_entity.type
_entity.pdbx_description
1 polymer ?
#
loop_
_entity_poly.entity_id
_entity_poly.type
_entity_poly.pdbx_seq_one_letter_code
_entity_poly.pdbx_strand_id
1 'polypeptide(L)'
;MIIIYKVSFLTEIAARMVLKRVVIGMPNIMAGKMIVPELLQRRVNADNLCRLSLEILQNPDKIKEMRANLRKIKEQLGSRGAAKRAAQIVLEICK
;
A
#
# COMPACT_ATOMS: atom_id res chain seq x y z
N MET A 1 10.87 -2.30 1.34
CA MET A 1 9.64 -2.78 0.68
C MET A 1 9.41 -1.88 -0.52
N ILE A 2 9.02 -2.45 -1.65
CA ILE A 2 8.60 -1.71 -2.86
C ILE A 2 7.26 -2.30 -3.26
N ILE A 3 6.27 -1.46 -3.56
CA ILE A 3 4.96 -1.91 -4.03
C ILE A 3 5.00 -1.88 -5.55
N ILE A 4 4.62 -3.00 -6.18
CA ILE A 4 4.57 -3.11 -7.63
C ILE A 4 3.15 -3.45 -8.07
N TYR A 5 2.68 -2.78 -9.12
CA TYR A 5 1.45 -3.15 -9.81
C TYR A 5 1.70 -3.24 -11.30
N LYS A 6 1.67 -4.47 -11.82
CA LYS A 6 1.74 -4.77 -13.24
C LYS A 6 0.54 -5.62 -13.61
N VAL A 7 -0.34 -5.06 -14.42
CA VAL A 7 -1.56 -5.72 -14.90
C VAL A 7 -1.61 -5.71 -16.42
N SER A 8 -2.61 -6.37 -17.01
CA SER A 8 -2.85 -6.29 -18.44
C SER A 8 -3.14 -4.86 -18.89
N PHE A 9 -2.88 -4.54 -20.16
CA PHE A 9 -3.13 -3.22 -20.72
C PHE A 9 -4.60 -2.78 -20.61
N LEU A 10 -5.53 -3.71 -20.87
CA LEU A 10 -6.97 -3.44 -20.75
C LEU A 10 -7.35 -3.13 -19.30
N THR A 11 -6.80 -3.91 -18.35
CA THR A 11 -7.00 -3.65 -16.92
C THR A 11 -6.42 -2.30 -16.50
N GLU A 12 -5.27 -1.90 -17.05
CA GLU A 12 -4.66 -0.60 -16.80
C GLU A 12 -5.56 0.55 -17.28
N ILE A 13 -6.14 0.44 -18.47
CA ILE A 13 -7.08 1.46 -18.99
C ILE A 13 -8.28 1.59 -18.07
N ALA A 14 -8.94 0.47 -17.74
CA ALA A 14 -10.11 0.47 -16.86
C ALA A 14 -9.76 1.05 -15.48
N ALA A 15 -8.62 0.65 -14.91
CA ALA A 15 -8.15 1.16 -13.62
C ALA A 15 -7.89 2.67 -13.66
N ARG A 16 -7.31 3.22 -14.74
CA ARG A 16 -7.08 4.67 -14.90
C ARG A 16 -8.37 5.48 -14.97
N MET A 17 -9.45 4.90 -15.48
CA MET A 17 -10.76 5.58 -15.53
C MET A 17 -11.40 5.68 -14.14
N VAL A 18 -11.17 4.69 -13.27
CA VAL A 18 -11.79 4.60 -11.94
C VAL A 18 -10.92 5.24 -10.85
N LEU A 19 -9.60 5.06 -10.92
CA LEU A 19 -8.67 5.52 -9.90
C LEU A 19 -8.33 7.00 -10.09
N LYS A 20 -8.88 7.85 -9.20
CA LYS A 20 -8.57 9.29 -9.13
C LYS A 20 -7.41 9.64 -8.18
N ARG A 21 -6.76 8.64 -7.57
CA ARG A 21 -5.76 8.84 -6.49
C ARG A 21 -4.33 8.72 -7.02
N VAL A 22 -3.43 9.50 -6.42
CA VAL A 22 -1.98 9.54 -6.71
C VAL A 22 -1.23 8.30 -6.20
N VAL A 23 -1.79 7.61 -5.19
CA VAL A 23 -1.22 6.40 -4.58
C VAL A 23 -2.25 5.26 -4.58
N ILE A 24 -1.78 4.03 -4.80
CA ILE A 24 -2.64 2.83 -4.95
C ILE A 24 -2.40 1.83 -3.83
N GLY A 25 -1.17 1.74 -3.32
CA GLY A 25 -0.82 0.83 -2.24
C GLY A 25 -1.55 1.19 -0.95
N MET A 26 -2.21 0.22 -0.32
CA MET A 26 -2.96 0.41 0.93
C MET A 26 -2.15 1.12 2.03
N PRO A 27 -0.84 0.84 2.25
CA PRO A 27 -0.04 1.57 3.22
C PRO A 27 0.04 3.08 2.94
N ASN A 28 0.19 3.47 1.67
CA ASN A 28 0.27 4.87 1.27
C ASN A 28 -1.09 5.57 1.28
N ILE A 29 -2.16 4.85 0.91
CA ILE A 29 -3.54 5.33 1.01
C ILE A 29 -3.88 5.66 2.47
N MET A 30 -3.57 4.76 3.40
CA MET A 30 -3.80 4.97 4.84
C MET A 30 -2.93 6.11 5.39
N ALA A 31 -1.69 6.22 4.93
CA ALA A 31 -0.79 7.30 5.36
C ALA A 31 -1.15 8.68 4.78
N GLY A 32 -1.99 8.74 3.73
CA GLY A 32 -2.26 9.96 2.96
C GLY A 32 -1.03 10.51 2.21
N LYS A 33 0.09 9.78 2.21
CA LYS A 33 1.36 10.17 1.57
C LYS A 33 2.15 8.92 1.15
N MET A 34 3.13 9.12 0.27
CA MET A 34 4.00 8.02 -0.16
C MET A 34 5.03 7.69 0.93
N ILE A 35 4.74 6.67 1.75
CA ILE A 35 5.64 6.13 2.79
C ILE A 35 6.45 4.93 2.31
N VAL A 36 6.00 4.29 1.23
CA VAL A 36 6.66 3.17 0.56
C VAL A 36 6.67 3.48 -0.94
N PRO A 37 7.80 3.31 -1.65
CA PRO A 37 7.84 3.57 -3.08
C PRO A 37 6.92 2.62 -3.87
N GLU A 38 6.20 3.18 -4.84
CA GLU A 38 5.30 2.48 -5.74
C GLU A 38 5.80 2.54 -7.19
N LEU A 39 5.88 1.38 -7.85
CA LEU A 39 6.11 1.27 -9.29
C LEU A 39 4.84 0.75 -9.97
N LEU A 40 4.33 1.54 -10.92
CA LEU A 40 3.10 1.23 -11.64
C LEU A 40 3.37 1.00 -13.13
N GLN A 41 2.80 -0.08 -13.66
CA GLN A 41 2.67 -0.36 -15.08
C GLN A 41 3.97 -0.26 -15.88
N ARG A 42 4.17 0.81 -16.65
CA ARG A 42 5.38 1.02 -17.47
C ARG A 42 6.64 1.28 -16.61
N ARG A 43 6.46 1.74 -15.37
CA ARG A 43 7.57 1.97 -14.42
C ARG A 43 8.05 0.69 -13.75
N VAL A 44 7.30 -0.41 -13.85
CA VAL A 44 7.73 -1.73 -13.37
C VAL A 44 8.68 -2.32 -14.42
N ASN A 45 9.97 -2.03 -14.26
CA ASN A 45 11.05 -2.55 -15.08
C ASN A 45 12.29 -2.81 -14.21
N ALA A 46 13.25 -3.57 -14.76
CA ALA A 46 14.44 -4.01 -14.04
C ALA A 46 15.27 -2.84 -13.50
N ASP A 47 15.47 -1.79 -14.30
CA ASP A 47 16.28 -0.63 -13.93
C ASP A 47 15.70 0.10 -12.72
N ASN A 48 14.39 0.39 -12.75
CA ASN A 48 13.71 1.05 -11.65
C ASN A 48 13.67 0.19 -10.38
N LEU A 49 13.46 -1.13 -10.53
CA LEU A 49 13.46 -2.04 -9.41
C LEU A 49 14.84 -2.14 -8.76
N CYS A 50 15.89 -2.29 -9.57
CA CYS A 50 17.27 -2.36 -9.10
C CYS A 50 17.66 -1.07 -8.38
N ARG A 51 17.43 0.08 -9.03
CA ARG A 51 17.72 1.41 -8.46
C ARG A 51 17.03 1.62 -7.12
N LEU A 52 15.71 1.41 -7.04
CA LEU A 52 14.96 1.58 -5.79
C LEU A 52 15.38 0.57 -4.72
N SER A 53 15.68 -0.67 -5.11
CA SER A 53 16.11 -1.69 -4.16
C SER A 53 17.45 -1.33 -3.55
N LEU A 54 18.43 -0.92 -4.36
CA LEU A 54 19.73 -0.44 -3.89
C LEU A 54 19.59 0.80 -3.01
N GLU A 55 18.80 1.78 -3.45
CA GLU A 55 18.53 3.02 -2.71
C GLU A 55 17.93 2.75 -1.33
N ILE A 56 17.08 1.73 -1.18
CA ILE A 56 16.54 1.31 0.11
C ILE A 56 17.57 0.51 0.91
N LEU A 57 18.19 -0.50 0.30
CA LEU A 57 19.09 -1.43 0.99
C LEU A 57 20.37 -0.77 1.49
N GLN A 58 20.88 0.22 0.75
CA GLN A 58 22.10 0.96 1.09
C GLN A 58 21.85 2.16 2.00
N ASN A 59 20.59 2.47 2.33
CA ASN A 59 20.23 3.60 3.19
C ASN A 59 19.47 3.12 4.45
N PRO A 60 20.19 2.89 5.56
CA PRO A 60 19.60 2.45 6.82
C PRO A 60 18.51 3.39 7.35
N ASP A 61 18.66 4.71 7.15
CA ASP A 61 17.70 5.70 7.61
C ASP A 61 16.38 5.60 6.85
N LYS A 62 16.42 5.40 5.53
CA LYS A 62 15.21 5.11 4.73
C LYS A 62 14.48 3.86 5.20
N ILE A 63 15.22 2.79 5.52
CA ILE A 63 14.62 1.57 6.06
C ILE A 63 13.97 1.85 7.41
N LYS A 64 14.66 2.59 8.29
CA LYS A 64 14.17 2.93 9.63
C LYS A 64 12.90 3.77 9.55
N GLU A 65 12.89 4.79 8.69
CA GLU A 65 11.74 5.66 8.46
C GLU A 65 10.55 4.87 7.91
N MET A 66 10.75 4.08 6.85
CA MET A 66 9.70 3.25 6.25
C MET A 66 9.13 2.26 7.28
N ARG A 67 9.96 1.62 8.09
CA ARG A 67 9.52 0.73 9.19
C ARG A 67 8.70 1.49 10.23
N ALA A 68 9.12 2.69 10.61
CA ALA A 68 8.40 3.52 11.58
C ALA A 68 7.02 3.94 11.03
N ASN A 69 6.96 4.39 9.78
CA ASN A 69 5.71 4.74 9.11
C ASN A 69 4.76 3.53 9.01
N LEU A 70 5.26 2.36 8.62
CA LEU A 70 4.46 1.15 8.53
C LEU A 70 3.94 0.67 9.90
N ARG A 71 4.70 0.86 10.98
CA ARG A 71 4.21 0.59 12.34
C ARG A 71 3.02 1.47 12.71
N LYS A 72 3.09 2.77 12.42
CA LYS A 72 1.97 3.69 12.63
C LYS A 72 0.71 3.26 11.87
N ILE A 73 0.86 2.83 10.62
CA ILE A 73 -0.28 2.30 9.84
C ILE A 73 -0.85 1.02 10.48
N LYS A 74 0.01 0.12 10.95
CA LYS A 74 -0.44 -1.11 11.64
C LYS A 74 -1.25 -0.79 12.89
N GLU A 75 -0.85 0.22 13.66
CA GLU A 75 -1.57 0.68 14.85
C GLU A 75 -2.95 1.25 14.49
N GLN A 76 -3.05 2.00 13.38
CA GLN A 76 -4.32 2.56 12.89
C GLN A 76 -5.33 1.51 12.42
N LEU A 77 -4.87 0.36 11.90
CA LEU A 77 -5.75 -0.72 11.43
C LEU A 77 -6.49 -1.43 12.58
N GLY A 78 -6.13 -1.14 13.84
CA GLY A 78 -6.76 -1.67 15.02
C GLY A 78 -6.34 -3.09 15.36
N SER A 79 -7.04 -3.67 16.34
CA SER A 79 -6.73 -5.00 16.86
C SER A 79 -7.36 -6.12 16.02
N ARG A 80 -6.83 -7.34 16.18
CA ARG A 80 -7.38 -8.55 15.55
C ARG A 80 -8.87 -8.73 15.88
N GLY A 81 -9.58 -9.51 15.07
CA GLY A 81 -10.99 -9.83 15.30
C GLY A 81 -11.99 -8.92 14.59
N ALA A 82 -11.58 -8.24 13.51
CA ALA A 82 -12.47 -7.39 12.71
C ALA A 82 -13.75 -8.13 12.26
N ALA A 83 -13.63 -9.36 11.76
CA ALA A 83 -14.78 -10.17 11.35
C ALA A 83 -15.73 -10.48 12.52
N LYS A 84 -15.20 -10.81 13.70
CA LYS A 84 -16.02 -11.09 14.90
C LYS A 84 -16.78 -9.84 15.36
N ARG A 85 -16.11 -8.68 15.40
CA ARG A 85 -16.76 -7.40 15.71
C ARG A 85 -17.86 -7.06 14.70
N ALA A 86 -17.59 -7.26 13.41
CA ALA A 86 -18.60 -7.05 12.37
C ALA A 86 -19.83 -7.95 12.58
N ALA A 87 -19.62 -9.24 12.87
CA ALA A 87 -20.72 -10.18 13.16
C ALA A 87 -21.53 -9.77 14.40
N GLN A 88 -20.87 -9.30 15.47
CA GLN A 88 -21.54 -8.79 16.68
C GLN A 88 -22.41 -7.57 16.37
N ILE A 89 -21.91 -6.61 15.58
CA ILE A 89 -22.67 -5.42 15.17
C ILE A 89 -23.91 -5.82 14.38
N VAL A 90 -23.80 -6.77 13.44
CA VAL A 90 -24.96 -7.26 12.67
C VAL A 90 -25.99 -7.92 13.59
N LEU A 91 -25.55 -8.75 14.54
CA LEU A 91 -26.45 -9.37 15.52
C LEU A 91 -27.15 -8.35 16.43
N GLU A 92 -26.48 -7.25 16.78
CA GLU A 92 -27.07 -6.16 17.56
C GLU A 92 -28.12 -5.38 16.77
N ILE A 93 -27.90 -5.15 15.47
CA ILE A 93 -28.83 -4.41 14.59
C ILE A 93 -30.07 -5.26 14.22
N CYS A 94 -29.91 -6.59 14.13
CA CYS A 94 -31.01 -7.50 13.77
C CYS A 94 -31.89 -7.93 14.96
N LYS A 95 -31.62 -7.42 16.18
CA LYS A 95 -32.53 -7.55 17.33
C LYS A 95 -33.54 -6.42 17.32
#